data_AF-A0A2E8H8Z5-F1
#
_entry.id   AF-A0A2E8H8Z5-F1
#
_cell.length_a   1.000
_cell.length_b   1.000
_cell.length_c   1.000
_cell.angle_alpha   90.00
_cell.angle_beta   90.00
_cell.angle_gamma   90.00
#
_symmetry.space_group_name_H-M   'P 1'
#
loop_
_entity.id
_entity.type
_entity.pdbx_description
1 polymer ?
#
loop_
_entity_poly.entity_id
_entity_poly.type
_entity_poly.pdbx_seq_one_letter_code
_entity_poly.pdbx_strand_id
1 'polypeptide(L)'
;MRYLAGTCLTLLWFGHVDAQPAAQGVLGTERATVPRFEMEYVAPQVHKWYAPRHLAESYWQPWHATDARYATQPYTRYVDRLLEGDDFYDVLGSPVGRGWLVYSWTQEQPQSRGSFIVKAPRRDVRNSSEASTLGTDRALPAYDRFFGRLVIAGDQRGGATYRLMVGDQINTLFTPLTFNKPRYNGLRLDIASARHSATLLLSRVSDPNGLTDAQAGTSVSGNGTNATHLFGGHVDLSLGALTRMGLTYVNVHNAHTQLDLNDGNPLSGTLTVLQNQPLRKLWVRLRDDSPADRSDGAVLLAHDIVLIDTSGRQLRGSEIGFLPRIEGGVQRGGALGADGSEHILLEYDLATLNAEGVRSADLRSARVELDVANDYRVEVASNLQRDDRGSAANTVFTTQLRSPGNVRDRSNTGVVTVDYGLPVATEVIGVDWNLPQWRGLSLKGEVAVNRRLRRYPNPALDRHHQEIQQAGAGYAHLAYQRDPWLLFVETFSIDDEYTTSHLVTDPGGLLYYGAAIPRLYEFVDDDDDFNGVPEWQRPFQPSSGGHAWPGFDENGDFINDHNQNGNFIPDYEEPFLRFGSDRPELFSLRWSAPGAPLRRHAALLVDGEWLLERGMVE
;
A
#
# COMPACT_ATOMS: atom_id res chain seq x y z
N MET A 1 -17.68 -13.86 8.04
CA MET A 1 -17.08 -13.37 9.29
C MET A 1 -16.61 -14.55 10.11
N ARG A 2 -15.46 -15.11 9.72
CA ARG A 2 -14.64 -15.93 10.61
C ARG A 2 -13.54 -15.00 11.11
N TYR A 3 -13.66 -14.56 12.35
CA TYR A 3 -12.60 -13.82 13.01
C TYR A 3 -11.51 -14.80 13.45
N LEU A 4 -10.26 -14.52 13.10
CA LEU A 4 -9.10 -15.14 13.72
C LEU A 4 -8.98 -14.59 15.15
N ALA A 5 -9.72 -15.21 16.07
CA ALA A 5 -9.94 -14.72 17.43
C ALA A 5 -9.05 -15.43 18.44
N GLY A 6 -7.96 -14.77 18.86
CA GLY A 6 -7.08 -15.23 19.94
C GLY A 6 -7.37 -14.53 21.26
N THR A 7 -7.10 -15.21 22.38
CA THR A 7 -7.04 -14.57 23.71
C THR A 7 -5.97 -15.24 24.57
N CYS A 8 -4.96 -14.47 25.00
CA CYS A 8 -3.92 -14.94 25.91
C CYS A 8 -4.03 -14.21 27.26
N LEU A 9 -3.92 -14.96 28.36
CA LEU A 9 -4.07 -14.47 29.74
C LEU A 9 -2.89 -14.96 30.58
N THR A 10 -2.08 -14.02 31.08
CA THR A 10 -0.91 -14.34 31.92
C THR A 10 -0.95 -13.54 33.22
N LEU A 11 -0.63 -14.20 34.33
CA LEU A 11 -0.53 -13.61 35.67
C LEU A 11 0.90 -13.79 36.20
N LEU A 12 1.55 -12.70 36.61
CA LEU A 12 2.90 -12.72 37.19
C LEU A 12 2.92 -12.04 38.56
N TRP A 13 3.75 -12.59 39.45
CA TRP A 13 3.96 -12.10 40.82
C TRP A 13 5.45 -11.77 41.00
N PHE A 14 5.74 -10.53 41.42
CA PHE A 14 7.11 -10.08 41.69
C PHE A 14 7.27 -9.69 43.17
N GLY A 15 8.33 -10.18 43.82
CA GLY A 15 8.64 -9.84 45.21
C GLY A 15 9.28 -8.45 45.34
N HIS A 16 8.99 -7.76 46.45
CA HIS A 16 9.53 -6.43 46.75
C HIS A 16 11.07 -6.38 46.78
N VAL A 17 11.63 -5.24 46.35
CA VAL A 17 13.00 -4.80 46.68
C VAL A 17 12.92 -3.34 47.15
N ASP A 18 13.47 -3.04 48.33
CA ASP A 18 13.39 -1.72 48.96
C ASP A 18 14.18 -0.64 48.21
N ALA A 19 13.64 0.59 48.21
CA ALA A 19 14.29 1.77 47.64
C ALA A 19 14.91 2.67 48.73
N GLN A 20 16.15 3.12 48.51
CA GLN A 20 16.80 4.14 49.35
C GLN A 20 16.68 5.57 48.76
N PRO A 21 16.74 6.62 49.60
CA PRO A 21 16.18 7.94 49.26
C PRO A 21 17.13 8.92 48.54
N ALA A 22 16.53 9.92 47.91
CA ALA A 22 17.22 11.00 47.18
C ALA A 22 17.89 12.04 48.09
N ALA A 23 18.95 12.68 47.59
CA ALA A 23 19.62 13.83 48.21
C ALA A 23 19.34 15.13 47.45
N GLN A 24 19.19 16.25 48.17
CA GLN A 24 18.92 17.59 47.63
C GLN A 24 20.14 18.51 47.73
N GLY A 25 20.25 19.50 46.82
CA GLY A 25 21.14 20.66 46.95
C GLY A 25 21.67 21.22 45.61
N VAL A 26 21.80 22.53 45.34
CA VAL A 26 20.93 23.70 45.60
C VAL A 26 21.43 24.90 44.75
N LEU A 27 20.50 25.66 44.14
CA LEU A 27 20.55 27.06 43.63
C LEU A 27 21.63 27.58 42.64
N GLY A 28 21.12 28.18 41.55
CA GLY A 28 21.72 29.27 40.75
C GLY A 28 20.67 29.86 39.79
N THR A 29 20.39 31.17 39.83
CA THR A 29 19.15 31.78 39.28
C THR A 29 19.36 32.77 38.11
N GLU A 30 18.40 32.77 37.17
CA GLU A 30 17.80 33.84 36.31
C GLU A 30 18.45 35.27 36.22
N ARG A 31 18.37 36.08 35.13
CA ARG A 31 17.40 36.17 33.99
C ARG A 31 17.89 37.07 32.81
N ALA A 32 17.25 36.88 31.64
CA ALA A 32 17.06 37.68 30.38
C ALA A 32 17.53 39.17 30.26
N THR A 33 17.74 39.79 29.08
CA THR A 33 16.94 39.86 27.81
C THR A 33 17.82 40.33 26.60
N VAL A 34 17.41 40.60 25.33
CA VAL A 34 16.47 40.05 24.28
C VAL A 34 16.81 40.77 22.94
N PRO A 35 16.94 40.11 21.77
CA PRO A 35 16.86 40.75 20.45
C PRO A 35 15.40 40.86 19.96
N ARG A 36 15.01 42.01 19.41
CA ARG A 36 13.63 42.29 18.97
C ARG A 36 13.36 41.86 17.53
N PHE A 37 12.11 41.48 17.25
CA PHE A 37 11.53 41.44 15.91
C PHE A 37 10.38 42.46 15.87
N GLU A 38 10.42 43.42 14.96
CA GLU A 38 9.42 44.50 14.87
C GLU A 38 8.38 44.17 13.78
N MET A 39 7.10 44.27 14.12
CA MET A 39 5.97 43.81 13.31
C MET A 39 5.49 44.82 12.25
N GLU A 40 6.32 45.77 11.80
CA GLU A 40 5.92 46.81 10.85
C GLU A 40 6.26 46.53 9.37
N TYR A 41 6.97 45.43 9.05
CA TYR A 41 7.52 45.21 7.70
C TYR A 41 7.24 43.83 7.06
N VAL A 42 6.14 43.15 7.40
CA VAL A 42 5.73 41.93 6.68
C VAL A 42 4.23 41.95 6.35
N ALA A 43 3.91 42.12 5.06
CA ALA A 43 2.56 42.01 4.52
C ALA A 43 2.39 40.68 3.74
N PRO A 44 1.24 40.00 3.80
CA PRO A 44 1.00 38.74 3.11
C PRO A 44 0.51 38.96 1.66
N GLN A 45 0.97 38.14 0.72
CA GLN A 45 0.38 38.00 -0.62
C GLN A 45 0.44 36.56 -1.14
N VAL A 46 -0.46 36.20 -2.06
CA VAL A 46 -0.64 34.86 -2.64
C VAL A 46 -0.66 34.97 -4.16
N HIS A 47 0.05 34.08 -4.86
CA HIS A 47 0.06 34.02 -6.33
C HIS A 47 -0.12 32.58 -6.86
N LYS A 48 -0.97 32.43 -7.89
CA LYS A 48 -1.19 31.23 -8.72
C LYS A 48 -0.17 31.19 -9.86
N TRP A 49 0.11 30.05 -10.50
CA TRP A 49 1.15 29.92 -11.54
C TRP A 49 0.66 29.32 -12.88
N TYR A 50 1.21 29.78 -14.01
CA TYR A 50 0.88 29.37 -15.39
C TYR A 50 2.14 28.92 -16.15
N ALA A 51 1.98 28.09 -17.19
CA ALA A 51 3.09 27.46 -17.92
C ALA A 51 3.88 28.43 -18.84
N PRO A 52 5.18 28.16 -19.13
CA PRO A 52 6.03 29.08 -19.88
C PRO A 52 5.68 29.16 -21.37
N ARG A 53 5.77 30.37 -21.94
CA ARG A 53 5.95 30.57 -23.39
C ARG A 53 7.39 31.00 -23.67
N HIS A 54 8.01 30.40 -24.69
CA HIS A 54 9.37 30.73 -25.09
C HIS A 54 9.45 32.11 -25.78
N LEU A 55 10.47 32.89 -25.42
CA LEU A 55 10.99 34.01 -26.21
C LEU A 55 12.50 33.79 -26.43
N ALA A 56 13.02 34.34 -27.53
CA ALA A 56 14.37 34.03 -28.02
C ALA A 56 15.49 34.67 -27.20
N GLU A 57 16.68 34.05 -27.22
CA GLU A 57 17.87 34.48 -26.50
C GLU A 57 18.56 35.71 -27.10
N SER A 58 18.96 36.65 -26.25
CA SER A 58 20.14 37.55 -26.29
C SER A 58 19.85 38.73 -25.34
N TYR A 59 20.78 39.30 -24.57
CA TYR A 59 22.23 39.41 -24.68
C TYR A 59 22.94 39.04 -23.37
N TRP A 60 24.21 38.64 -23.46
CA TRP A 60 25.11 38.53 -22.29
C TRP A 60 25.93 39.82 -22.13
N GLN A 61 26.16 40.26 -20.90
CA GLN A 61 27.30 41.09 -20.53
C GLN A 61 28.12 40.41 -19.42
N PRO A 62 29.46 40.55 -19.40
CA PRO A 62 30.29 39.94 -18.36
C PRO A 62 30.05 40.56 -16.98
N TRP A 63 29.96 39.71 -15.96
CA TRP A 63 29.58 40.09 -14.59
C TRP A 63 30.65 40.89 -13.80
N HIS A 64 31.85 41.06 -14.34
CA HIS A 64 32.97 41.74 -13.67
C HIS A 64 33.12 43.23 -14.05
N ALA A 65 32.12 43.83 -14.71
CA ALA A 65 32.28 45.10 -15.42
C ALA A 65 32.26 46.39 -14.57
N THR A 66 31.80 46.38 -13.31
CA THR A 66 31.69 47.63 -12.50
C THR A 66 32.20 47.58 -11.05
N ASP A 67 31.72 46.68 -10.18
CA ASP A 67 31.71 46.97 -8.71
C ASP A 67 32.44 45.99 -7.78
N ALA A 68 33.66 45.56 -8.13
CA ALA A 68 34.49 44.69 -7.28
C ALA A 68 35.51 45.47 -6.41
N ARG A 69 35.06 46.12 -5.32
CA ARG A 69 35.95 46.77 -4.31
C ARG A 69 35.96 46.01 -2.97
N TYR A 70 36.78 44.96 -2.87
CA TYR A 70 36.89 44.08 -1.70
C TYR A 70 37.43 44.71 -0.39
N ALA A 71 37.71 46.01 -0.37
CA ALA A 71 38.17 46.72 0.83
C ALA A 71 37.01 47.21 1.74
N THR A 72 35.78 47.24 1.24
CA THR A 72 34.64 47.91 1.91
C THR A 72 33.32 47.13 1.88
N GLN A 73 33.28 45.94 1.29
CA GLN A 73 32.10 45.07 1.24
C GLN A 73 32.42 43.70 1.85
N PRO A 74 31.49 43.10 2.63
CA PRO A 74 31.71 41.78 3.21
C PRO A 74 31.80 40.71 2.12
N TYR A 75 32.57 39.66 2.38
CA TYR A 75 32.89 38.60 1.43
C TYR A 75 31.63 37.76 1.08
N THR A 76 30.90 38.15 0.03
CA THR A 76 29.86 37.31 -0.56
C THR A 76 30.51 36.08 -1.20
N ARG A 77 30.23 34.91 -0.63
CA ARG A 77 30.79 33.64 -1.08
C ARG A 77 30.35 33.38 -2.51
N TYR A 78 31.29 33.24 -3.44
CA TYR A 78 31.05 32.74 -4.79
C TYR A 78 30.53 31.30 -4.72
N VAL A 79 29.22 31.14 -4.61
CA VAL A 79 28.54 29.97 -5.16
C VAL A 79 28.56 30.20 -6.67
N ASP A 80 29.06 29.23 -7.44
CA ASP A 80 29.11 29.35 -8.89
C ASP A 80 27.68 29.60 -9.42
N ARG A 81 27.52 30.51 -10.38
CA ARG A 81 26.23 30.82 -11.00
C ARG A 81 25.57 29.58 -11.63
N LEU A 82 26.40 28.58 -11.97
CA LEU A 82 26.01 27.24 -12.42
C LEU A 82 25.43 26.32 -11.34
N LEU A 83 25.45 26.71 -10.05
CA LEU A 83 24.89 25.98 -8.93
C LEU A 83 23.59 26.62 -8.39
N GLU A 84 23.33 27.88 -8.71
CA GLU A 84 22.09 28.59 -8.31
C GLU A 84 20.84 28.06 -9.02
N GLY A 85 20.99 27.55 -10.24
CA GLY A 85 19.90 27.04 -11.07
C GLY A 85 19.22 28.08 -11.96
N ASP A 86 18.02 27.75 -12.44
CA ASP A 86 17.21 28.57 -13.37
C ASP A 86 16.49 29.71 -12.62
N ASP A 87 16.24 30.82 -13.32
CA ASP A 87 15.44 31.95 -12.80
C ASP A 87 13.93 31.62 -12.84
N PHE A 88 13.23 31.75 -11.71
CA PHE A 88 11.78 31.55 -11.57
C PHE A 88 11.03 32.89 -11.44
N TYR A 89 9.90 33.01 -12.14
CA TYR A 89 9.11 34.25 -12.25
C TYR A 89 7.63 34.00 -12.00
N ASP A 90 7.00 34.79 -11.12
CA ASP A 90 5.57 34.68 -10.81
C ASP A 90 4.66 34.97 -12.03
N VAL A 91 3.34 34.80 -11.87
CA VAL A 91 2.38 35.08 -12.96
C VAL A 91 2.30 36.51 -13.44
N LEU A 92 2.85 37.44 -12.66
CA LEU A 92 2.96 38.84 -13.05
C LEU A 92 4.32 39.12 -13.72
N GLY A 93 5.20 38.11 -13.81
CA GLY A 93 6.53 38.17 -14.39
C GLY A 93 7.61 38.62 -13.39
N SER A 94 7.31 38.71 -12.09
CA SER A 94 8.27 39.16 -11.08
C SER A 94 9.25 38.04 -10.72
N PRO A 95 10.58 38.27 -10.69
CA PRO A 95 11.54 37.25 -10.30
C PRO A 95 11.37 36.89 -8.81
N VAL A 96 11.15 35.61 -8.54
CA VAL A 96 11.02 35.06 -7.17
C VAL A 96 12.37 34.56 -6.65
N GLY A 97 13.25 34.10 -7.54
CA GLY A 97 14.59 33.65 -7.19
C GLY A 97 15.17 32.67 -8.20
N ARG A 98 16.28 32.05 -7.83
CA ARG A 98 16.95 30.99 -8.61
C ARG A 98 16.83 29.65 -7.89
N GLY A 99 16.68 28.58 -8.64
CA GLY A 99 16.64 27.24 -8.07
C GLY A 99 16.67 26.13 -9.11
N TRP A 100 16.53 24.90 -8.63
CA TRP A 100 16.40 23.72 -9.48
C TRP A 100 14.99 23.18 -9.37
N LEU A 101 14.36 22.83 -10.49
CA LEU A 101 13.23 21.92 -10.46
C LEU A 101 13.78 20.54 -10.06
N VAL A 102 13.55 20.11 -8.82
CA VAL A 102 14.04 18.81 -8.33
C VAL A 102 13.00 17.71 -8.50
N TYR A 103 11.75 18.03 -8.19
CA TYR A 103 10.59 17.15 -8.30
C TYR A 103 9.40 17.91 -8.89
N SER A 104 8.66 17.25 -9.77
CA SER A 104 7.34 17.68 -10.22
C SER A 104 6.45 16.44 -10.35
N TRP A 105 5.19 16.56 -9.92
CA TRP A 105 4.14 15.60 -10.27
C TRP A 105 2.96 16.40 -10.78
N THR A 106 2.59 16.13 -12.03
CA THR A 106 1.49 16.79 -12.73
C THR A 106 0.40 15.77 -13.02
N GLN A 107 -0.85 16.16 -12.73
CA GLN A 107 -2.06 15.41 -13.07
C GLN A 107 -2.94 16.32 -13.96
N GLU A 108 -3.16 15.91 -15.21
CA GLU A 108 -3.93 16.67 -16.20
C GLU A 108 -4.94 15.73 -16.87
N GLN A 109 -6.22 15.86 -16.56
CA GLN A 109 -7.28 15.05 -17.17
C GLN A 109 -8.34 15.95 -17.80
N PRO A 110 -8.92 15.58 -18.96
CA PRO A 110 -8.70 14.34 -19.69
C PRO A 110 -7.52 14.44 -20.67
N GLN A 111 -6.50 13.58 -20.52
CA GLN A 111 -5.37 13.48 -21.45
C GLN A 111 -4.83 12.06 -21.57
N SER A 112 -4.21 11.74 -22.71
CA SER A 112 -3.54 10.45 -22.94
C SER A 112 -2.25 10.26 -22.13
N ARG A 113 -1.74 11.33 -21.49
CA ARG A 113 -0.56 11.34 -20.62
C ARG A 113 -0.82 12.14 -19.34
N GLY A 114 -1.99 11.93 -18.75
CA GLY A 114 -2.53 12.81 -17.72
C GLY A 114 -2.05 12.58 -16.29
N SER A 115 -0.96 11.82 -16.10
CA SER A 115 -0.27 11.70 -14.82
C SER A 115 1.20 11.39 -15.08
N PHE A 116 2.11 12.31 -14.75
CA PHE A 116 3.54 12.12 -14.94
C PHE A 116 4.36 12.72 -13.80
N ILE A 117 5.45 12.04 -13.44
CA ILE A 117 6.43 12.45 -12.44
C ILE A 117 7.74 12.80 -13.15
N VAL A 118 8.37 13.89 -12.71
CA VAL A 118 9.71 14.31 -13.12
C VAL A 118 10.58 14.43 -11.87
N LYS A 119 11.50 13.47 -11.68
CA LYS A 119 12.65 13.56 -10.78
C LYS A 119 13.85 14.00 -11.64
N ALA A 120 14.29 15.26 -11.53
CA ALA A 120 14.96 15.92 -12.64
C ALA A 120 16.39 15.40 -12.98
N PRO A 121 16.62 14.92 -14.23
CA PRO A 121 17.94 14.88 -14.84
C PRO A 121 18.52 16.29 -14.97
N ARG A 122 19.84 16.49 -14.84
CA ARG A 122 20.46 17.75 -15.31
C ARG A 122 20.16 17.91 -16.80
N ARG A 123 19.49 18.99 -17.15
CA ARG A 123 19.39 19.44 -18.53
C ARG A 123 20.70 20.14 -18.87
N ASP A 124 21.57 19.50 -19.64
CA ASP A 124 22.66 20.24 -20.28
C ASP A 124 22.04 21.23 -21.27
N VAL A 125 22.31 22.52 -21.04
CA VAL A 125 21.69 23.63 -21.75
C VAL A 125 22.79 24.59 -22.19
N ARG A 126 22.81 24.90 -23.50
CA ARG A 126 23.69 25.88 -24.19
C ARG A 126 25.17 25.48 -24.34
N ASN A 127 25.45 24.48 -25.20
CA ASN A 127 26.40 24.60 -26.34
C ASN A 127 26.67 23.23 -27.00
N SER A 128 25.71 22.68 -27.76
CA SER A 128 25.92 21.49 -28.59
C SER A 128 25.34 21.67 -30.00
N SER A 129 26.10 22.39 -30.84
CA SER A 129 26.06 22.17 -32.29
C SER A 129 26.86 20.93 -32.71
N GLU A 130 27.49 20.24 -31.76
CA GLU A 130 28.12 18.93 -31.96
C GLU A 130 27.13 17.83 -31.59
N ALA A 131 26.87 16.94 -32.54
CA ALA A 131 26.15 15.70 -32.26
C ALA A 131 27.09 14.77 -31.47
N SER A 132 26.66 14.35 -30.28
CA SER A 132 27.41 13.39 -29.47
C SER A 132 27.60 12.07 -30.24
N THR A 133 28.85 11.74 -30.53
CA THR A 133 29.25 10.55 -31.32
C THR A 133 29.55 9.33 -30.44
N LEU A 134 29.29 9.44 -29.13
CA LEU A 134 29.36 8.37 -28.14
C LEU A 134 28.01 8.33 -27.42
N GLY A 135 27.28 7.20 -27.51
CA GLY A 135 25.91 7.05 -27.00
C GLY A 135 25.78 6.97 -25.48
N THR A 136 26.43 7.89 -24.75
CA THR A 136 26.58 7.88 -23.29
C THR A 136 26.37 9.25 -22.64
N ASP A 137 25.61 10.16 -23.27
CA ASP A 137 25.15 11.42 -22.66
C ASP A 137 24.09 11.13 -21.56
N ARG A 138 24.55 10.56 -20.45
CA ARG A 138 23.76 10.39 -19.23
C ARG A 138 23.63 11.74 -18.53
N ALA A 139 22.59 12.49 -18.90
CA ALA A 139 22.08 13.64 -18.16
C ALA A 139 22.01 13.32 -16.66
N LEU A 140 22.95 13.87 -15.86
CA LEU A 140 23.18 13.45 -14.47
C LEU A 140 22.09 14.02 -13.54
N PRO A 141 21.23 13.21 -12.89
CA PRO A 141 20.13 13.76 -12.11
C PRO A 141 20.57 14.43 -10.81
N ALA A 142 20.09 15.66 -10.59
CA ALA A 142 20.34 16.41 -9.36
C ALA A 142 19.68 15.71 -8.16
N TYR A 143 18.49 15.15 -8.36
CA TYR A 143 17.77 14.36 -7.37
C TYR A 143 18.60 13.14 -6.89
N ASP A 144 19.11 12.32 -7.82
CA ASP A 144 19.88 11.12 -7.48
C ASP A 144 21.22 11.44 -6.81
N ARG A 145 22.02 12.35 -7.38
CA ARG A 145 23.41 12.58 -6.91
C ARG A 145 23.56 13.66 -5.85
N PHE A 146 22.89 14.80 -5.99
CA PHE A 146 23.09 15.94 -5.07
C PHE A 146 22.20 15.80 -3.82
N PHE A 147 20.96 15.37 -4.00
CA PHE A 147 20.03 15.12 -2.90
C PHE A 147 20.01 13.66 -2.41
N GLY A 148 20.77 12.75 -3.04
CA GLY A 148 20.83 11.36 -2.60
C GLY A 148 19.46 10.66 -2.57
N ARG A 149 18.55 11.04 -3.48
CA ARG A 149 17.14 10.56 -3.54
C ARG A 149 16.29 10.94 -2.33
N LEU A 150 16.64 12.00 -1.60
CA LEU A 150 15.86 12.53 -0.50
C LEU A 150 15.95 14.05 -0.41
N VAL A 151 14.83 14.73 -0.65
CA VAL A 151 14.67 16.17 -0.47
C VAL A 151 13.80 16.41 0.76
N ILE A 152 14.28 17.21 1.71
CA ILE A 152 13.51 17.63 2.89
C ILE A 152 13.47 19.16 2.93
N ALA A 153 12.27 19.72 2.91
CA ALA A 153 12.00 21.12 3.22
C ALA A 153 11.22 21.19 4.53
N GLY A 154 11.50 22.16 5.39
CA GLY A 154 10.79 22.31 6.65
C GLY A 154 10.78 23.72 7.20
N ASP A 155 9.77 24.02 8.01
CA ASP A 155 9.55 25.31 8.65
C ASP A 155 8.97 25.11 10.07
N GLN A 156 9.11 26.11 10.93
CA GLN A 156 8.58 26.11 12.29
C GLN A 156 7.90 27.43 12.61
N ARG A 157 6.59 27.40 12.86
CA ARG A 157 5.79 28.59 13.18
C ARG A 157 4.79 28.30 14.30
N GLY A 158 4.74 29.20 15.29
CA GLY A 158 3.72 29.14 16.36
C GLY A 158 3.76 27.89 17.25
N GLY A 159 4.90 27.20 17.34
CA GLY A 159 5.02 25.93 18.06
C GLY A 159 4.56 24.70 17.27
N ALA A 160 4.20 24.86 16.00
CA ALA A 160 4.06 23.77 15.03
C ALA A 160 5.31 23.69 14.14
N THR A 161 5.70 22.47 13.78
CA THR A 161 6.73 22.16 12.78
C THR A 161 6.09 21.49 11.57
N TYR A 162 6.59 21.84 10.39
CA TYR A 162 6.15 21.31 9.10
C TYR A 162 7.37 20.71 8.38
N ARG A 163 7.23 19.53 7.79
CA ARG A 163 8.28 18.89 6.98
C ARG A 163 7.68 18.27 5.73
N LEU A 164 8.03 18.81 4.57
CA LEU A 164 7.75 18.21 3.28
C LEU A 164 8.97 17.38 2.86
N MET A 165 8.74 16.10 2.57
CA MET A 165 9.75 15.14 2.16
C MET A 165 9.37 14.56 0.80
N VAL A 166 10.33 14.46 -0.11
CA VAL A 166 10.20 13.73 -1.38
C VAL A 166 11.39 12.79 -1.48
N GLY A 167 11.14 11.49 -1.58
CA GLY A 167 12.20 10.50 -1.52
C GLY A 167 11.81 9.14 -2.07
N ASP A 168 12.82 8.36 -2.42
CA ASP A 168 12.63 6.99 -2.92
C ASP A 168 12.50 5.96 -1.78
N GLN A 169 12.97 6.30 -0.58
CA GLN A 169 13.18 5.38 0.54
C GLN A 169 12.92 6.07 1.88
N ILE A 170 11.68 6.48 2.13
CA ILE A 170 11.26 7.14 3.38
C ILE A 170 10.66 6.11 4.34
N ASN A 171 11.31 5.82 5.47
CA ASN A 171 10.70 4.94 6.49
C ASN A 171 9.43 5.59 7.05
N THR A 172 8.29 4.91 6.88
CA THR A 172 6.95 5.43 7.10
C THR A 172 6.04 4.37 7.70
N LEU A 173 5.73 4.54 8.98
CA LEU A 173 4.76 3.73 9.73
C LEU A 173 3.59 4.63 10.15
N PHE A 174 2.37 4.16 9.90
CA PHE A 174 1.17 4.66 10.58
C PHE A 174 0.83 3.71 11.72
N THR A 175 0.33 2.53 11.37
CA THR A 175 -0.05 1.48 12.33
C THR A 175 0.11 0.10 11.69
N PRO A 176 0.31 -0.98 12.48
CA PRO A 176 0.48 -2.33 11.97
C PRO A 176 -0.62 -2.85 11.05
N LEU A 177 -1.90 -2.50 11.28
CA LEU A 177 -2.99 -2.99 10.41
C LEU A 177 -3.24 -2.10 9.18
N THR A 178 -2.64 -0.91 9.07
CA THR A 178 -2.99 0.05 8.00
C THR A 178 -1.85 0.35 7.03
N PHE A 179 -0.66 0.71 7.53
CA PHE A 179 0.47 1.14 6.69
C PHE A 179 1.80 1.02 7.44
N ASN A 180 2.72 0.23 6.88
CA ASN A 180 4.10 0.14 7.31
C ASN A 180 4.98 -0.03 6.06
N LYS A 181 5.86 0.95 5.79
CA LYS A 181 6.77 0.95 4.65
C LYS A 181 8.16 1.39 5.08
N PRO A 182 9.13 0.47 5.22
CA PRO A 182 10.52 0.82 5.49
C PRO A 182 11.12 1.73 4.40
N ARG A 183 10.64 1.57 3.16
CA ARG A 183 11.07 2.32 1.98
C ARG A 183 9.91 2.91 1.17
N TYR A 184 9.13 3.79 1.77
CA TYR A 184 8.10 4.51 1.00
C TYR A 184 8.74 5.40 -0.09
N ASN A 185 8.33 5.20 -1.35
CA ASN A 185 8.71 6.03 -2.49
C ASN A 185 7.56 6.98 -2.83
N GLY A 186 7.76 8.29 -2.66
CA GLY A 186 6.75 9.31 -2.92
C GLY A 186 6.97 10.62 -2.17
N LEU A 187 5.87 11.35 -1.95
CA LEU A 187 5.82 12.58 -1.19
C LEU A 187 5.21 12.31 0.18
N ARG A 188 5.84 12.81 1.24
CA ARG A 188 5.35 12.78 2.62
C ARG A 188 5.33 14.18 3.22
N LEU A 189 4.25 14.55 3.90
CA LEU A 189 4.13 15.82 4.63
C LEU A 189 3.81 15.55 6.09
N ASP A 190 4.75 15.88 6.98
CA ASP A 190 4.59 15.79 8.43
C ASP A 190 4.26 17.17 9.01
N ILE A 191 3.30 17.20 9.92
CA ILE A 191 2.91 18.37 10.72
C ILE A 191 2.90 17.93 12.18
N ALA A 192 3.59 18.62 13.07
CA ALA A 192 3.61 18.28 14.50
C ALA A 192 3.52 19.52 15.39
N SER A 193 2.82 19.41 16.51
CA SER A 193 2.74 20.42 17.57
C SER A 193 2.81 19.76 18.94
N ALA A 194 2.68 20.55 20.01
CA ALA A 194 2.69 20.06 21.38
C ALA A 194 1.52 19.10 21.75
N ARG A 195 0.48 18.95 20.91
CA ARG A 195 -0.70 18.11 21.20
C ARG A 195 -1.23 17.25 20.04
N HIS A 196 -0.82 17.53 18.81
CA HIS A 196 -1.27 16.80 17.63
C HIS A 196 -0.12 16.61 16.64
N SER A 197 -0.10 15.45 15.99
CA SER A 197 0.71 15.20 14.79
C SER A 197 -0.20 14.75 13.65
N ALA A 198 0.20 15.04 12.43
CA ALA A 198 -0.45 14.57 11.22
C ALA A 198 0.62 14.24 10.17
N THR A 199 0.44 13.15 9.44
CA THR A 199 1.28 12.77 8.31
C THR A 199 0.38 12.53 7.10
N LEU A 200 0.75 13.06 5.94
CA LEU A 200 0.09 12.81 4.65
C LEU A 200 1.10 12.17 3.68
N LEU A 201 0.63 11.23 2.85
CA LEU A 201 1.40 10.46 1.88
C LEU A 201 0.74 10.54 0.51
N LEU A 202 1.52 10.82 -0.54
CA LEU A 202 1.06 10.85 -1.93
C LEU A 202 2.09 10.17 -2.86
N SER A 203 1.69 9.16 -3.63
CA SER A 203 2.58 8.49 -4.59
C SER A 203 1.85 8.00 -5.85
N ARG A 204 2.58 7.89 -6.96
CA ARG A 204 2.16 7.15 -8.16
C ARG A 204 2.81 5.77 -8.13
N VAL A 205 2.23 4.87 -7.35
CA VAL A 205 2.73 3.51 -7.10
C VAL A 205 3.09 2.76 -8.38
N SER A 206 2.32 2.94 -9.47
CA SER A 206 2.60 2.27 -10.75
C SER A 206 3.90 2.71 -11.43
N ASP A 207 4.37 3.93 -11.16
CA ASP A 207 5.57 4.51 -11.78
C ASP A 207 6.02 5.73 -10.93
N PRO A 208 6.63 5.46 -9.75
CA PRO A 208 6.95 6.48 -8.76
C PRO A 208 8.25 7.24 -9.10
N ASN A 209 9.07 6.69 -10.00
CA ASN A 209 10.30 7.30 -10.49
C ASN A 209 10.09 8.08 -11.80
N GLY A 210 9.08 7.73 -12.59
CA GLY A 210 8.78 8.34 -13.87
C GLY A 210 9.63 7.76 -15.01
N LEU A 211 9.72 8.52 -16.10
CA LEU A 211 10.31 8.10 -17.39
C LEU A 211 11.83 7.84 -17.37
N THR A 212 12.50 8.04 -16.24
CA THR A 212 13.97 7.99 -16.12
C THR A 212 14.52 6.59 -15.85
N ASP A 213 13.70 5.66 -15.37
CA ASP A 213 14.17 4.40 -14.81
C ASP A 213 13.84 3.18 -15.68
N ALA A 214 14.64 3.01 -16.74
CA ALA A 214 14.57 1.85 -17.63
C ALA A 214 15.16 0.56 -17.01
N GLN A 215 15.53 0.54 -15.71
CA GLN A 215 16.12 -0.63 -15.06
C GLN A 215 15.10 -1.61 -14.49
N ALA A 216 13.84 -1.21 -14.31
CA ALA A 216 12.78 -2.17 -14.04
C ALA A 216 12.55 -3.01 -15.31
N GLY A 217 12.95 -4.29 -15.31
CA GLY A 217 12.85 -5.22 -16.44
C GLY A 217 11.43 -5.64 -16.84
N THR A 218 10.46 -4.74 -16.65
CA THR A 218 9.03 -4.90 -16.92
C THR A 218 8.52 -3.64 -17.63
N SER A 219 7.51 -3.76 -18.50
CA SER A 219 6.99 -2.66 -19.34
C SER A 219 6.18 -1.59 -18.56
N VAL A 220 6.65 -1.17 -17.38
CA VAL A 220 5.85 -0.51 -16.34
C VAL A 220 6.18 0.99 -16.15
N SER A 221 7.40 1.44 -16.45
CA SER A 221 7.68 2.88 -16.59
C SER A 221 7.14 3.39 -17.93
N GLY A 222 6.39 4.50 -17.94
CA GLY A 222 5.91 5.06 -19.20
C GLY A 222 4.79 6.10 -19.16
N ASN A 223 4.70 6.84 -20.26
CA ASN A 223 3.66 7.81 -20.58
C ASN A 223 2.37 7.12 -21.07
N GLY A 224 1.72 6.36 -20.19
CA GLY A 224 0.46 5.67 -20.48
C GLY A 224 -0.78 6.44 -20.05
N THR A 225 -1.93 5.87 -20.39
CA THR A 225 -3.27 6.39 -20.09
C THR A 225 -3.81 5.88 -18.76
N ASN A 226 -3.05 5.07 -18.04
CA ASN A 226 -3.43 4.43 -16.78
C ASN A 226 -2.29 4.60 -15.75
N ALA A 227 -2.66 4.77 -14.49
CA ALA A 227 -1.75 4.82 -13.36
C ALA A 227 -2.42 4.23 -12.11
N THR A 228 -1.61 3.81 -11.13
CA THR A 228 -2.09 3.49 -9.77
C THR A 228 -1.55 4.56 -8.83
N HIS A 229 -2.44 5.21 -8.08
CA HIS A 229 -2.12 6.28 -7.14
C HIS A 229 -2.36 5.81 -5.70
N LEU A 230 -1.57 6.35 -4.78
CA LEU A 230 -1.73 6.21 -3.33
C LEU A 230 -2.00 7.57 -2.69
N PHE A 231 -3.00 7.60 -1.83
CA PHE A 231 -3.26 8.64 -0.85
C PHE A 231 -3.24 8.01 0.55
N GLY A 232 -2.44 8.56 1.47
CA GLY A 232 -2.41 8.13 2.87
C GLY A 232 -2.49 9.32 3.81
N GLY A 233 -3.13 9.14 4.97
CA GLY A 233 -3.17 10.13 6.03
C GLY A 233 -3.28 9.47 7.40
N HIS A 234 -2.51 9.96 8.36
CA HIS A 234 -2.59 9.59 9.77
C HIS A 234 -2.59 10.84 10.64
N VAL A 235 -3.40 10.87 11.72
CA VAL A 235 -3.49 11.98 12.65
C VAL A 235 -3.50 11.47 14.10
N ASP A 236 -2.49 11.82 14.88
CA ASP A 236 -2.44 11.63 16.33
C ASP A 236 -3.12 12.78 17.07
N LEU A 237 -3.97 12.45 18.05
CA LEU A 237 -4.57 13.38 18.98
C LEU A 237 -4.20 13.02 20.42
N SER A 238 -3.51 13.93 21.12
CA SER A 238 -3.25 13.79 22.56
C SER A 238 -4.48 14.23 23.37
N LEU A 239 -5.23 13.24 23.87
CA LEU A 239 -6.41 13.43 24.70
C LEU A 239 -6.00 13.59 26.18
N GLY A 240 -5.66 14.82 26.54
CA GLY A 240 -5.15 15.15 27.87
C GLY A 240 -3.68 14.81 28.03
N ALA A 241 -3.26 14.48 29.26
CA ALA A 241 -1.87 14.20 29.59
C ALA A 241 -1.46 12.72 29.45
N LEU A 242 -2.42 11.81 29.31
CA LEU A 242 -2.20 10.36 29.43
C LEU A 242 -2.64 9.53 28.24
N THR A 243 -3.53 10.02 27.37
CA THR A 243 -4.09 9.20 26.28
C THR A 243 -3.70 9.77 24.92
N ARG A 244 -3.35 8.91 23.98
CA ARG A 244 -3.31 9.21 22.54
C ARG A 244 -4.33 8.37 21.80
N MET A 245 -4.90 8.95 20.75
CA MET A 245 -5.69 8.23 19.74
C MET A 245 -5.24 8.67 18.36
N GLY A 246 -5.00 7.71 17.48
CA GLY A 246 -4.72 7.94 16.08
C GLY A 246 -5.93 7.64 15.19
N LEU A 247 -5.99 8.34 14.06
CA LEU A 247 -6.95 8.10 12.98
C LEU A 247 -6.16 7.93 11.68
N THR A 248 -6.39 6.82 10.97
CA THR A 248 -5.68 6.51 9.73
C THR A 248 -6.65 6.31 8.57
N TYR A 249 -6.28 6.78 7.38
CA TYR A 249 -6.91 6.44 6.11
C TYR A 249 -5.83 6.20 5.06
N VAL A 250 -5.89 5.05 4.39
CA VAL A 250 -5.04 4.69 3.26
C VAL A 250 -5.95 4.31 2.09
N ASN A 251 -5.62 4.78 0.91
CA ASN A 251 -6.35 4.51 -0.31
C ASN A 251 -5.33 4.31 -1.45
N VAL A 252 -5.43 3.17 -2.14
CA VAL A 252 -4.70 2.90 -3.38
C VAL A 252 -5.70 2.58 -4.46
N HIS A 253 -5.65 3.31 -5.57
CA HIS A 253 -6.66 3.25 -6.62
C HIS A 253 -6.08 3.38 -8.02
N ASN A 254 -6.76 2.80 -9.00
CA ASN A 254 -6.43 2.92 -10.42
C ASN A 254 -7.09 4.17 -11.02
N ALA A 255 -6.32 4.93 -11.79
CA ALA A 255 -6.72 6.17 -12.45
C ALA A 255 -6.52 6.05 -13.97
N HIS A 256 -7.60 6.12 -14.74
CA HIS A 256 -7.58 6.25 -16.19
C HIS A 256 -7.59 7.73 -16.57
N THR A 257 -6.48 8.22 -17.12
CA THR A 257 -6.23 9.66 -17.27
C THR A 257 -7.00 10.34 -18.41
N GLN A 258 -7.71 9.57 -19.25
CA GLN A 258 -8.55 10.11 -20.33
C GLN A 258 -10.01 10.31 -19.93
N LEU A 259 -10.41 9.86 -18.73
CA LEU A 259 -11.68 10.23 -18.10
C LEU A 259 -11.54 11.61 -17.45
N ASP A 260 -12.65 12.29 -17.19
CA ASP A 260 -12.63 13.55 -16.45
C ASP A 260 -12.44 13.30 -14.94
N LEU A 261 -11.56 14.09 -14.29
CA LEU A 261 -11.36 14.09 -12.83
C LEU A 261 -12.66 14.34 -12.03
N ASN A 262 -13.70 14.88 -12.68
CA ASN A 262 -14.97 15.25 -12.07
C ASN A 262 -16.05 14.16 -12.18
N ASP A 263 -15.79 13.01 -12.81
CA ASP A 263 -16.74 11.88 -12.90
C ASP A 263 -16.84 11.05 -11.61
N GLY A 264 -17.17 11.74 -10.51
CA GLY A 264 -17.44 11.16 -9.20
C GLY A 264 -16.34 11.43 -8.17
N ASN A 265 -16.05 10.44 -7.33
CA ASN A 265 -15.02 10.54 -6.31
C ASN A 265 -13.67 10.04 -6.89
N PRO A 266 -12.62 10.87 -7.01
CA PRO A 266 -11.33 10.43 -7.57
C PRO A 266 -10.70 9.29 -6.77
N LEU A 267 -10.91 9.23 -5.45
CA LEU A 267 -10.37 8.17 -4.59
C LEU A 267 -11.06 6.81 -4.79
N SER A 268 -12.24 6.77 -5.42
CA SER A 268 -12.98 5.51 -5.65
C SER A 268 -12.43 4.65 -6.79
N GLY A 269 -11.39 5.14 -7.47
CA GLY A 269 -10.76 4.47 -8.60
C GLY A 269 -11.60 4.44 -9.87
N THR A 270 -10.99 3.94 -10.93
CA THR A 270 -11.57 3.82 -12.28
C THR A 270 -11.06 2.53 -12.92
N LEU A 271 -11.84 2.01 -13.87
CA LEU A 271 -11.39 0.88 -14.69
C LEU A 271 -10.35 1.37 -15.69
N THR A 272 -9.32 0.56 -15.93
CA THR A 272 -8.32 0.84 -16.97
C THR A 272 -8.90 0.68 -18.38
N VAL A 273 -8.19 1.17 -19.39
CA VAL A 273 -8.55 0.99 -20.82
C VAL A 273 -8.77 -0.48 -21.21
N LEU A 274 -8.00 -1.40 -20.63
CA LEU A 274 -8.13 -2.83 -20.94
C LEU A 274 -9.16 -3.55 -20.06
N GLN A 275 -9.46 -3.03 -18.87
CA GLN A 275 -10.56 -3.50 -18.04
C GLN A 275 -11.93 -3.02 -18.56
N ASN A 276 -12.03 -1.80 -19.11
CA ASN A 276 -13.33 -1.21 -19.48
C ASN A 276 -13.84 -1.67 -20.85
N GLN A 277 -14.19 -2.96 -20.95
CA GLN A 277 -14.69 -3.60 -22.17
C GLN A 277 -15.92 -4.46 -21.85
N PRO A 278 -16.88 -4.63 -22.77
CA PRO A 278 -17.98 -5.56 -22.57
C PRO A 278 -17.47 -6.97 -22.31
N LEU A 279 -18.12 -7.67 -21.38
CA LEU A 279 -17.79 -9.06 -21.10
C LEU A 279 -18.12 -9.97 -22.29
N ARG A 280 -17.38 -11.07 -22.38
CA ARG A 280 -17.61 -12.17 -23.31
C ARG A 280 -17.88 -13.48 -22.59
N LYS A 281 -17.20 -13.71 -21.47
CA LYS A 281 -17.44 -14.84 -20.57
C LYS A 281 -17.38 -14.40 -19.12
N LEU A 282 -18.27 -14.96 -18.32
CA LEU A 282 -18.29 -14.87 -16.86
C LEU A 282 -18.25 -16.30 -16.32
N TRP A 283 -17.34 -16.57 -15.39
CA TRP A 283 -17.18 -17.87 -14.75
C TRP A 283 -17.40 -17.74 -13.25
N VAL A 284 -18.23 -18.61 -12.69
CA VAL A 284 -18.39 -18.75 -11.24
C VAL A 284 -17.97 -20.16 -10.85
N ARG A 285 -16.98 -20.27 -9.96
CA ARG A 285 -16.46 -21.54 -9.45
C ARG A 285 -16.84 -21.70 -7.98
N LEU A 286 -17.46 -22.81 -7.65
CA LEU A 286 -17.71 -23.25 -6.29
C LEU A 286 -16.77 -24.43 -5.99
N ARG A 287 -16.13 -24.40 -4.83
CA ARG A 287 -15.19 -25.41 -4.36
C ARG A 287 -15.28 -25.53 -2.85
N ASP A 288 -14.76 -26.62 -2.32
CA ASP A 288 -14.47 -26.77 -0.90
C ASP A 288 -13.52 -25.65 -0.41
N ASP A 289 -13.85 -25.04 0.73
CA ASP A 289 -12.99 -24.06 1.41
C ASP A 289 -11.94 -24.71 2.32
N SER A 290 -12.24 -25.91 2.84
CA SER A 290 -11.36 -26.73 3.70
C SER A 290 -10.94 -28.06 3.04
N PRO A 291 -10.44 -28.06 1.78
CA PRO A 291 -10.29 -29.26 0.94
C PRO A 291 -9.35 -30.35 1.49
N ALA A 292 -8.61 -30.05 2.55
CA ALA A 292 -7.75 -31.00 3.26
C ALA A 292 -8.52 -32.06 4.05
N ASP A 293 -9.76 -31.79 4.51
CA ASP A 293 -10.55 -32.75 5.28
C ASP A 293 -11.24 -33.83 4.41
N ARG A 294 -11.41 -33.53 3.10
CA ARG A 294 -12.00 -34.39 2.08
C ARG A 294 -13.43 -34.85 2.39
N SER A 295 -14.23 -34.08 3.15
CA SER A 295 -15.59 -34.47 3.55
C SER A 295 -16.55 -33.29 3.60
N ASP A 296 -17.67 -33.41 2.88
CA ASP A 296 -18.84 -32.53 2.97
C ASP A 296 -18.55 -31.07 2.59
N GLY A 297 -17.87 -30.86 1.46
CA GLY A 297 -17.54 -29.55 0.91
C GLY A 297 -18.74 -28.83 0.28
N ALA A 298 -18.48 -27.99 -0.72
CA ALA A 298 -19.50 -27.11 -1.30
C ALA A 298 -20.68 -27.87 -1.91
N VAL A 299 -21.91 -27.50 -1.55
CA VAL A 299 -23.14 -28.01 -2.16
C VAL A 299 -23.87 -26.88 -2.88
N LEU A 300 -24.25 -27.11 -4.14
CA LEU A 300 -25.06 -26.20 -4.96
C LEU A 300 -26.42 -26.85 -5.25
N LEU A 301 -27.50 -26.21 -4.81
CA LEU A 301 -28.88 -26.67 -4.99
C LEU A 301 -29.54 -26.02 -6.21
N ALA A 302 -29.34 -24.72 -6.40
CA ALA A 302 -29.90 -23.94 -7.51
C ALA A 302 -28.98 -22.76 -7.88
N HIS A 303 -29.13 -22.24 -9.09
CA HIS A 303 -28.42 -21.04 -9.55
C HIS A 303 -29.27 -20.26 -10.57
N ASP A 304 -29.11 -18.94 -10.61
CA ASP A 304 -29.65 -18.06 -11.66
C ASP A 304 -28.68 -16.89 -11.89
N ILE A 305 -28.76 -16.26 -13.07
CA ILE A 305 -28.02 -15.02 -13.36
C ILE A 305 -28.99 -13.87 -13.53
N VAL A 306 -28.78 -12.81 -12.78
CA VAL A 306 -29.53 -11.56 -12.86
C VAL A 306 -28.68 -10.53 -13.61
N LEU A 307 -29.18 -10.14 -14.77
CA LEU A 307 -28.57 -9.12 -15.63
C LEU A 307 -29.38 -7.83 -15.52
N ILE A 308 -28.72 -6.68 -15.42
CA ILE A 308 -29.39 -5.38 -15.48
C ILE A 308 -28.84 -4.62 -16.68
N ASP A 309 -29.70 -4.13 -17.57
CA ASP A 309 -29.29 -3.38 -18.76
C ASP A 309 -29.05 -1.88 -18.46
N THR A 310 -28.52 -1.13 -19.44
CA THR A 310 -28.25 0.32 -19.32
C THR A 310 -29.51 1.15 -19.07
N SER A 311 -30.70 0.66 -19.43
CA SER A 311 -31.99 1.31 -19.13
C SER A 311 -32.49 1.03 -17.71
N GLY A 312 -31.89 0.05 -17.02
CA GLY A 312 -32.28 -0.42 -15.69
C GLY A 312 -33.30 -1.55 -15.70
N ARG A 313 -33.63 -2.13 -16.87
CA ARG A 313 -34.44 -3.36 -16.94
C ARG A 313 -33.62 -4.53 -16.43
N GLN A 314 -34.24 -5.34 -15.58
CA GLN A 314 -33.70 -6.59 -15.07
C GLN A 314 -34.14 -7.76 -15.96
N LEU A 315 -33.22 -8.66 -16.28
CA LEU A 315 -33.45 -9.93 -16.98
C LEU A 315 -32.91 -11.07 -16.12
N ARG A 316 -33.72 -12.11 -15.86
CA ARG A 316 -33.27 -13.35 -15.20
C ARG A 316 -32.91 -14.40 -16.24
N GLY A 317 -31.76 -15.06 -16.07
CA GLY A 317 -31.26 -16.08 -17.00
C GLY A 317 -32.25 -17.22 -17.20
N SER A 318 -32.88 -17.67 -16.11
CA SER A 318 -33.97 -18.65 -16.13
C SER A 318 -35.20 -18.24 -16.97
N GLU A 319 -35.52 -16.95 -17.03
CA GLU A 319 -36.68 -16.42 -17.79
C GLU A 319 -36.35 -16.25 -19.28
N ILE A 320 -35.14 -15.79 -19.62
CA ILE A 320 -34.69 -15.57 -21.00
C ILE A 320 -34.02 -16.81 -21.64
N GLY A 321 -33.94 -17.93 -20.93
CA GLY A 321 -33.26 -19.16 -21.39
C GLY A 321 -31.72 -19.06 -21.43
N PHE A 322 -31.14 -18.06 -20.76
CA PHE A 322 -29.69 -17.84 -20.67
C PHE A 322 -29.12 -18.56 -19.44
N LEU A 323 -28.91 -19.87 -19.59
CA LEU A 323 -28.38 -20.76 -18.56
C LEU A 323 -26.87 -20.97 -18.73
N PRO A 324 -26.10 -21.24 -17.65
CA PRO A 324 -24.68 -21.52 -17.78
C PRO A 324 -24.45 -22.93 -18.34
N ARG A 325 -23.27 -23.12 -18.94
CA ARG A 325 -22.68 -24.45 -19.07
C ARG A 325 -22.06 -24.84 -17.74
N ILE A 326 -22.45 -26.01 -17.22
CA ILE A 326 -21.94 -26.55 -15.96
C ILE A 326 -20.84 -27.57 -16.24
N GLU A 327 -19.72 -27.46 -15.55
CA GLU A 327 -18.62 -28.44 -15.57
C GLU A 327 -18.20 -28.81 -14.14
N GLY A 328 -17.71 -30.04 -13.96
CA GLY A 328 -17.31 -30.58 -12.66
C GLY A 328 -18.48 -30.81 -11.68
N GLY A 329 -18.13 -31.19 -10.45
CA GLY A 329 -19.10 -31.51 -9.39
C GLY A 329 -19.76 -32.89 -9.54
N VAL A 330 -20.16 -33.45 -8.40
CA VAL A 330 -20.79 -34.77 -8.30
C VAL A 330 -22.28 -34.62 -7.97
N GLN A 331 -23.15 -35.12 -8.85
CA GLN A 331 -24.59 -35.11 -8.61
C GLN A 331 -24.96 -36.03 -7.43
N ARG A 332 -25.52 -35.48 -6.35
CA ARG A 332 -26.00 -36.22 -5.18
C ARG A 332 -27.37 -35.70 -4.73
N GLY A 333 -28.40 -36.52 -4.84
CA GLY A 333 -29.74 -36.22 -4.30
C GLY A 333 -30.43 -35.00 -4.90
N GLY A 334 -30.12 -34.62 -6.15
CA GLY A 334 -30.67 -33.45 -6.83
C GLY A 334 -29.79 -32.19 -6.77
N ALA A 335 -28.79 -32.16 -5.88
CA ALA A 335 -27.77 -31.10 -5.81
C ALA A 335 -26.45 -31.53 -6.47
N LEU A 336 -25.59 -30.56 -6.77
CA LEU A 336 -24.19 -30.79 -7.14
C LEU A 336 -23.32 -30.60 -5.89
N GLY A 337 -22.39 -31.52 -5.64
CA GLY A 337 -21.41 -31.42 -4.54
C GLY A 337 -19.97 -31.34 -5.06
N ALA A 338 -19.12 -30.57 -4.38
CA ALA A 338 -17.70 -30.45 -4.65
C ALA A 338 -16.90 -30.58 -3.33
N ASP A 339 -16.37 -31.78 -3.09
CA ASP A 339 -15.57 -32.12 -1.91
C ASP A 339 -14.07 -32.15 -2.28
N GLY A 340 -13.20 -31.67 -1.40
CA GLY A 340 -11.75 -31.73 -1.59
C GLY A 340 -11.28 -30.94 -2.82
N SER A 341 -10.63 -31.61 -3.78
CA SER A 341 -10.13 -30.99 -5.02
C SER A 341 -11.18 -30.82 -6.12
N GLU A 342 -12.40 -31.35 -5.93
CA GLU A 342 -13.50 -31.21 -6.87
C GLU A 342 -14.02 -29.76 -6.90
N HIS A 343 -14.61 -29.33 -8.02
CA HIS A 343 -15.21 -28.00 -8.13
C HIS A 343 -16.35 -27.98 -9.13
N ILE A 344 -17.35 -27.12 -8.88
CA ILE A 344 -18.44 -26.84 -9.81
C ILE A 344 -18.12 -25.53 -10.52
N LEU A 345 -18.09 -25.55 -11.85
CA LEU A 345 -17.86 -24.38 -12.69
C LEU A 345 -19.13 -24.04 -13.48
N LEU A 346 -19.63 -22.81 -13.32
CA LEU A 346 -20.72 -22.23 -14.10
C LEU A 346 -20.11 -21.25 -15.13
N GLU A 347 -20.13 -21.60 -16.41
CA GLU A 347 -19.70 -20.74 -17.52
C GLU A 347 -20.91 -20.06 -18.19
N TYR A 348 -20.96 -18.73 -18.15
CA TYR A 348 -21.92 -17.91 -18.88
C TYR A 348 -21.26 -17.26 -20.10
N ASP A 349 -21.68 -17.63 -21.31
CA ASP A 349 -21.18 -17.04 -22.56
C ASP A 349 -21.95 -15.76 -22.94
N LEU A 350 -21.57 -14.66 -22.29
CA LEU A 350 -22.14 -13.32 -22.52
C LEU A 350 -21.94 -12.79 -23.95
N ALA A 351 -21.02 -13.37 -24.75
CA ALA A 351 -20.92 -13.04 -26.16
C ALA A 351 -22.10 -13.58 -27.00
N THR A 352 -22.80 -14.60 -26.50
CA THR A 352 -24.03 -15.13 -27.14
C THR A 352 -25.32 -14.49 -26.64
N LEU A 353 -25.26 -13.64 -25.60
CA LEU A 353 -26.41 -12.97 -25.04
C LEU A 353 -27.10 -12.09 -26.10
N ASN A 354 -28.35 -12.45 -26.42
CA ASN A 354 -29.21 -11.72 -27.35
C ASN A 354 -30.68 -11.94 -26.96
N ALA A 355 -31.07 -11.39 -25.81
CA ALA A 355 -32.44 -11.47 -25.29
C ALA A 355 -33.10 -10.08 -25.38
N GLU A 356 -34.24 -9.97 -26.05
CA GLU A 356 -35.00 -8.71 -26.18
C GLU A 356 -34.16 -7.52 -26.70
N GLY A 357 -33.17 -7.80 -27.55
CA GLY A 357 -32.21 -6.82 -28.09
C GLY A 357 -31.05 -6.44 -27.17
N VAL A 358 -31.00 -6.94 -25.93
CA VAL A 358 -29.89 -6.75 -24.99
C VAL A 358 -28.75 -7.70 -25.32
N ARG A 359 -27.54 -7.15 -25.45
CA ARG A 359 -26.28 -7.86 -25.58
C ARG A 359 -25.35 -7.46 -24.43
N SER A 360 -24.19 -8.10 -24.29
CA SER A 360 -23.27 -7.76 -23.17
C SER A 360 -22.73 -6.32 -23.19
N ALA A 361 -22.75 -5.62 -24.33
CA ALA A 361 -22.39 -4.20 -24.42
C ALA A 361 -23.51 -3.27 -23.89
N ASP A 362 -24.70 -3.80 -23.70
CA ASP A 362 -25.88 -3.08 -23.22
C ASP A 362 -26.13 -3.37 -21.71
N LEU A 363 -25.21 -4.06 -21.02
CA LEU A 363 -25.30 -4.43 -19.61
C LEU A 363 -24.67 -3.41 -18.65
N ARG A 364 -25.37 -3.12 -17.55
CA ARG A 364 -24.92 -2.30 -16.44
C ARG A 364 -24.30 -3.11 -15.29
N SER A 365 -24.82 -4.30 -15.03
CA SER A 365 -24.29 -5.25 -14.06
C SER A 365 -24.68 -6.69 -14.40
N ALA A 366 -23.88 -7.64 -13.91
CA ALA A 366 -24.21 -9.06 -13.88
C ALA A 366 -24.00 -9.57 -12.45
N ARG A 367 -24.98 -10.34 -11.98
CA ARG A 367 -25.08 -10.87 -10.62
C ARG A 367 -25.46 -12.33 -10.72
N VAL A 368 -24.83 -13.20 -9.94
CA VAL A 368 -25.19 -14.62 -9.87
C VAL A 368 -25.78 -14.91 -8.50
N GLU A 369 -26.99 -15.47 -8.49
CA GLU A 369 -27.69 -15.96 -7.30
C GLU A 369 -27.44 -17.47 -7.21
N LEU A 370 -26.97 -17.96 -6.06
CA LEU A 370 -26.59 -19.35 -5.84
C LEU A 370 -27.25 -19.85 -4.55
N ASP A 371 -28.06 -20.91 -4.60
CA ASP A 371 -28.55 -21.59 -3.40
C ASP A 371 -27.50 -22.64 -2.98
N VAL A 372 -26.80 -22.37 -1.88
CA VAL A 372 -25.60 -23.12 -1.47
C VAL A 372 -25.68 -23.58 -0.03
N ALA A 373 -24.96 -24.65 0.29
CA ALA A 373 -24.81 -25.18 1.64
C ALA A 373 -23.40 -25.76 1.86
N ASN A 374 -23.11 -26.09 3.11
CA ASN A 374 -21.85 -26.66 3.59
C ASN A 374 -20.63 -25.73 3.41
N ASP A 375 -19.41 -26.26 3.38
CA ASP A 375 -18.17 -25.49 3.37
C ASP A 375 -17.78 -25.03 1.97
N TYR A 376 -18.49 -24.02 1.46
CA TYR A 376 -18.28 -23.46 0.15
C TYR A 376 -17.29 -22.28 0.12
N ARG A 377 -16.53 -22.21 -0.96
CA ARG A 377 -15.83 -21.00 -1.43
C ARG A 377 -16.26 -20.69 -2.85
N VAL A 378 -16.79 -19.48 -3.04
CA VAL A 378 -17.24 -18.98 -4.34
C VAL A 378 -16.21 -18.01 -4.89
N GLU A 379 -15.76 -18.30 -6.10
CA GLU A 379 -14.76 -17.52 -6.83
C GLU A 379 -15.31 -17.13 -8.20
N VAL A 380 -14.96 -15.94 -8.67
CA VAL A 380 -15.46 -15.42 -9.95
C VAL A 380 -14.30 -14.92 -10.80
N ALA A 381 -14.43 -15.16 -12.11
CA ALA A 381 -13.50 -14.71 -13.13
C ALA A 381 -14.23 -14.25 -14.40
N SER A 382 -13.52 -13.55 -15.28
CA SER A 382 -14.00 -13.22 -16.63
C SER A 382 -12.87 -13.26 -17.65
N ASN A 383 -13.20 -13.09 -18.93
CA ASN A 383 -12.22 -13.01 -20.03
C ASN A 383 -11.23 -11.82 -19.92
N LEU A 384 -11.42 -10.93 -18.94
CA LEU A 384 -10.59 -9.76 -18.62
C LEU A 384 -9.65 -10.00 -17.41
N GLN A 385 -9.80 -11.12 -16.68
CA GLN A 385 -8.94 -11.50 -15.54
C GLN A 385 -7.95 -12.57 -15.98
N ARG A 386 -6.70 -12.16 -16.27
CA ARG A 386 -5.65 -13.03 -16.83
C ARG A 386 -4.38 -13.05 -15.99
N ASP A 387 -3.63 -14.14 -16.08
CA ASP A 387 -2.33 -14.31 -15.44
C ASP A 387 -1.15 -13.72 -16.25
N ASP A 388 -1.23 -13.71 -17.59
CA ASP A 388 -0.20 -13.19 -18.51
C ASP A 388 -0.80 -12.49 -19.77
N ARG A 389 0.07 -12.01 -20.67
CA ARG A 389 -0.27 -11.47 -22.00
C ARG A 389 -0.42 -12.59 -23.03
N GLY A 390 -1.42 -12.43 -23.92
CA GLY A 390 -1.56 -13.24 -25.13
C GLY A 390 -2.71 -14.24 -25.10
N SER A 391 -2.67 -15.21 -26.02
CA SER A 391 -3.71 -16.22 -26.22
C SER A 391 -3.57 -17.45 -25.31
N ALA A 392 -2.40 -17.64 -24.68
CA ALA A 392 -2.11 -18.75 -23.77
C ALA A 392 -2.33 -18.40 -22.28
N ALA A 393 -2.71 -17.14 -21.98
CA ALA A 393 -2.95 -16.69 -20.63
C ALA A 393 -4.20 -17.34 -20.01
N ASN A 394 -4.06 -17.88 -18.81
CA ASN A 394 -5.15 -18.54 -18.08
C ASN A 394 -6.07 -17.50 -17.43
N THR A 395 -7.30 -17.93 -17.22
CA THR A 395 -8.31 -17.16 -16.48
C THR A 395 -8.02 -17.24 -14.98
N VAL A 396 -7.95 -16.09 -14.31
CA VAL A 396 -7.65 -16.03 -12.86
C VAL A 396 -8.93 -15.80 -12.07
N PHE A 397 -9.22 -16.74 -11.17
CA PHE A 397 -10.35 -16.68 -10.26
C PHE A 397 -10.00 -15.85 -9.02
N THR A 398 -10.89 -14.91 -8.69
CA THR A 398 -10.81 -14.15 -7.43
C THR A 398 -11.96 -14.56 -6.53
N THR A 399 -11.66 -14.89 -5.27
CA THR A 399 -12.68 -15.20 -4.27
C THR A 399 -13.58 -13.99 -4.00
N GLN A 400 -14.87 -14.25 -3.84
CA GLN A 400 -15.92 -13.25 -3.59
C GLN A 400 -16.72 -13.55 -2.32
N LEU A 401 -16.82 -14.83 -1.93
CA LEU A 401 -17.57 -15.28 -0.76
C LEU A 401 -17.04 -16.63 -0.27
N ARG A 402 -17.11 -16.86 1.04
CA ARG A 402 -16.74 -18.10 1.71
C ARG A 402 -17.75 -18.46 2.80
N SER A 403 -17.82 -19.73 3.15
CA SER A 403 -18.66 -20.26 4.22
C SER A 403 -18.20 -19.70 5.59
N PRO A 404 -19.11 -19.25 6.47
CA PRO A 404 -18.77 -18.86 7.84
C PRO A 404 -18.51 -20.06 8.76
N GLY A 405 -17.51 -20.89 8.46
CA GLY A 405 -17.22 -22.09 9.24
C GLY A 405 -16.42 -23.13 8.46
N ASN A 406 -16.53 -24.36 8.93
CA ASN A 406 -16.44 -25.56 8.10
C ASN A 406 -17.73 -26.31 8.41
N VAL A 407 -18.78 -25.97 7.65
CA VAL A 407 -20.15 -26.43 7.91
C VAL A 407 -20.39 -27.68 7.08
N ARG A 408 -20.89 -28.76 7.69
CA ARG A 408 -21.06 -30.06 7.02
C ARG A 408 -22.49 -30.61 7.05
N ASP A 409 -23.33 -30.04 7.91
CA ASP A 409 -24.69 -30.50 8.23
C ASP A 409 -25.79 -29.75 7.46
N ARG A 410 -25.41 -28.90 6.49
CA ARG A 410 -26.28 -28.01 5.72
C ARG A 410 -27.06 -26.97 6.54
N SER A 411 -26.67 -26.72 7.80
CA SER A 411 -27.29 -25.69 8.64
C SER A 411 -27.20 -24.27 8.07
N ASN A 412 -26.24 -24.02 7.18
CA ASN A 412 -26.02 -22.75 6.46
C ASN A 412 -26.68 -22.70 5.06
N THR A 413 -27.63 -23.58 4.73
CA THR A 413 -28.30 -23.59 3.42
C THR A 413 -29.00 -22.26 3.14
N GLY A 414 -28.72 -21.64 1.99
CA GLY A 414 -29.51 -20.52 1.50
C GLY A 414 -28.94 -19.84 0.27
N VAL A 415 -29.71 -18.90 -0.27
CA VAL A 415 -29.33 -18.10 -1.44
C VAL A 415 -28.28 -17.06 -1.05
N VAL A 416 -27.12 -17.15 -1.67
CA VAL A 416 -26.07 -16.14 -1.66
C VAL A 416 -26.00 -15.43 -3.00
N THR A 417 -25.58 -14.17 -2.97
CA THR A 417 -25.54 -13.31 -4.15
C THR A 417 -24.12 -12.85 -4.41
N VAL A 418 -23.64 -13.02 -5.63
CA VAL A 418 -22.31 -12.57 -6.06
C VAL A 418 -22.45 -11.59 -7.21
N ASP A 419 -22.21 -10.31 -6.93
CA ASP A 419 -22.06 -9.28 -7.97
C ASP A 419 -20.71 -9.41 -8.66
N TYR A 420 -20.66 -9.16 -9.97
CA TYR A 420 -19.40 -9.17 -10.72
C TYR A 420 -18.82 -7.76 -10.87
N GLY A 421 -17.54 -7.61 -10.51
CA GLY A 421 -16.77 -6.42 -10.81
C GLY A 421 -15.25 -6.63 -10.77
N LEU A 422 -14.54 -5.80 -11.53
CA LEU A 422 -13.08 -5.75 -11.56
C LEU A 422 -12.57 -4.77 -10.49
N PRO A 423 -11.45 -5.06 -9.80
CA PRO A 423 -10.92 -4.21 -8.73
C PRO A 423 -10.42 -2.86 -9.27
N VAL A 424 -10.79 -1.78 -8.59
CA VAL A 424 -10.43 -0.40 -8.94
C VAL A 424 -9.81 0.41 -7.80
N ALA A 425 -10.09 0.06 -6.53
CA ALA A 425 -9.41 0.63 -5.37
C ALA A 425 -9.42 -0.33 -4.16
N THR A 426 -8.43 -0.19 -3.29
CA THR A 426 -8.44 -0.72 -1.92
C THR A 426 -8.27 0.45 -0.96
N GLU A 427 -9.18 0.55 0.02
CA GLU A 427 -9.09 1.50 1.13
C GLU A 427 -8.88 0.76 2.44
N VAL A 428 -8.21 1.38 3.41
CA VAL A 428 -8.17 0.96 4.81
C VAL A 428 -8.43 2.19 5.68
N ILE A 429 -9.36 2.08 6.64
CA ILE A 429 -9.65 3.09 7.65
C ILE A 429 -9.31 2.49 9.01
N GLY A 430 -8.47 3.16 9.80
CA GLY A 430 -8.00 2.68 11.10
C GLY A 430 -8.24 3.67 12.23
N VAL A 431 -8.44 3.14 13.45
CA VAL A 431 -8.45 3.87 14.71
C VAL A 431 -7.57 3.13 15.70
N ASP A 432 -6.54 3.80 16.21
CA ASP A 432 -5.65 3.26 17.24
C ASP A 432 -5.75 4.07 18.54
N TRP A 433 -5.32 3.46 19.64
CA TRP A 433 -5.27 4.12 20.94
C TRP A 433 -4.09 3.63 21.78
N ASN A 434 -3.57 4.54 22.60
CA ASN A 434 -2.49 4.27 23.53
C ASN A 434 -2.70 5.03 24.84
N LEU A 435 -2.93 4.26 25.91
CA LEU A 435 -2.96 4.68 27.31
C LEU A 435 -1.80 3.96 28.02
N PRO A 436 -0.59 4.54 28.08
CA PRO A 436 0.59 3.85 28.62
C PRO A 436 0.48 3.58 30.13
N GLN A 437 -0.14 4.47 30.91
CA GLN A 437 -0.39 4.22 32.33
C GLN A 437 -1.49 5.12 32.92
N TRP A 438 -2.49 4.52 33.56
CA TRP A 438 -3.49 5.18 34.38
C TRP A 438 -3.85 4.31 35.59
N ARG A 439 -3.38 4.70 36.78
CA ARG A 439 -3.65 3.99 38.06
C ARG A 439 -3.31 2.49 38.02
N GLY A 440 -2.25 2.13 37.30
CA GLY A 440 -1.80 0.74 37.09
C GLY A 440 -2.31 0.10 35.80
N LEU A 441 -3.35 0.63 35.16
CA LEU A 441 -3.85 0.14 33.87
C LEU A 441 -3.02 0.72 32.71
N SER A 442 -2.60 -0.12 31.78
CA SER A 442 -2.18 0.27 30.43
C SER A 442 -3.07 -0.40 29.39
N LEU A 443 -3.35 0.31 28.29
CA LEU A 443 -4.18 -0.17 27.20
C LEU A 443 -3.62 0.36 25.87
N LYS A 444 -3.29 -0.55 24.96
CA LYS A 444 -2.96 -0.25 23.56
C LYS A 444 -3.88 -1.06 22.65
N GLY A 445 -4.21 -0.56 21.47
CA GLY A 445 -4.93 -1.36 20.48
C GLY A 445 -5.17 -0.59 19.20
N GLU A 446 -5.74 -1.30 18.24
CA GLU A 446 -6.08 -0.82 16.92
C GLU A 446 -7.31 -1.57 16.41
N VAL A 447 -8.20 -0.88 15.71
CA VAL A 447 -9.18 -1.49 14.81
C VAL A 447 -9.07 -0.85 13.44
N ALA A 448 -9.14 -1.67 12.41
CA ALA A 448 -9.09 -1.25 11.02
C ALA A 448 -10.16 -1.97 10.19
N VAL A 449 -10.68 -1.28 9.18
CA VAL A 449 -11.64 -1.84 8.21
C VAL A 449 -11.11 -1.56 6.82
N ASN A 450 -10.91 -2.61 6.03
CA ASN A 450 -10.59 -2.46 4.63
C ASN A 450 -11.88 -2.38 3.78
N ARG A 451 -11.78 -1.75 2.61
CA ARG A 451 -12.86 -1.68 1.62
C ARG A 451 -12.26 -1.94 0.25
N ARG A 452 -12.64 -3.05 -0.38
CA ARG A 452 -12.24 -3.41 -1.75
C ARG A 452 -13.34 -2.93 -2.69
N LEU A 453 -13.03 -1.95 -3.53
CA LEU A 453 -13.96 -1.38 -4.50
C LEU A 453 -13.79 -2.08 -5.84
N ARG A 454 -14.91 -2.57 -6.38
CA ARG A 454 -14.97 -3.22 -7.70
C ARG A 454 -15.98 -2.51 -8.60
N ARG A 455 -15.78 -2.55 -9.92
CA ARG A 455 -16.70 -1.96 -10.90
C ARG A 455 -17.03 -2.92 -12.04
N TYR A 456 -18.29 -2.90 -12.48
CA TYR A 456 -18.72 -3.66 -13.65
C TYR A 456 -18.20 -3.00 -14.94
N PRO A 457 -17.48 -3.72 -15.82
CA PRO A 457 -16.89 -3.15 -17.02
C PRO A 457 -17.90 -3.04 -18.17
N ASN A 458 -18.11 -1.81 -18.64
CA ASN A 458 -18.80 -1.53 -19.89
C ASN A 458 -18.51 -0.07 -20.33
N PRO A 459 -17.87 0.16 -21.49
CA PRO A 459 -17.53 1.50 -21.98
C PRO A 459 -18.74 2.36 -22.38
N ALA A 460 -19.96 1.79 -22.41
CA ALA A 460 -21.21 2.55 -22.60
C ALA A 460 -21.74 3.21 -21.31
N LEU A 461 -21.01 3.08 -20.18
CA LEU A 461 -21.39 3.66 -18.89
C LEU A 461 -20.42 4.78 -18.48
N ASP A 462 -20.92 6.00 -18.31
CA ASP A 462 -20.17 7.06 -17.60
C ASP A 462 -20.05 6.73 -16.10
N ARG A 463 -21.05 6.02 -15.56
CA ARG A 463 -21.13 5.59 -14.15
C ARG A 463 -21.38 4.10 -14.04
N HIS A 464 -20.29 3.35 -13.89
CA HIS A 464 -20.29 1.92 -13.64
C HIS A 464 -21.11 1.53 -12.40
N HIS A 465 -21.71 0.33 -12.43
CA HIS A 465 -22.14 -0.31 -11.19
C HIS A 465 -20.92 -0.60 -10.32
N GLN A 466 -20.98 -0.22 -9.04
CA GLN A 466 -19.88 -0.35 -8.10
C GLN A 466 -20.29 -1.23 -6.92
N GLU A 467 -19.44 -2.21 -6.61
CA GLU A 467 -19.54 -3.09 -5.46
C GLU A 467 -18.46 -2.70 -4.44
N ILE A 468 -18.73 -2.90 -3.15
CA ILE A 468 -17.81 -2.62 -2.05
C ILE A 468 -17.82 -3.83 -1.09
N GLN A 469 -16.73 -4.58 -1.06
CA GLN A 469 -16.51 -5.64 -0.08
C GLN A 469 -15.77 -5.06 1.12
N GLN A 470 -16.15 -5.42 2.35
CA GLN A 470 -15.57 -4.88 3.58
C GLN A 470 -15.17 -6.01 4.54
N ALA A 471 -14.04 -5.88 5.20
CA ALA A 471 -13.60 -6.79 6.25
C ALA A 471 -12.90 -6.03 7.38
N GLY A 472 -12.97 -6.56 8.61
CA GLY A 472 -12.40 -5.96 9.80
C GLY A 472 -11.15 -6.66 10.30
N ALA A 473 -10.22 -5.90 10.87
CA ALA A 473 -9.11 -6.39 11.67
C ALA A 473 -8.99 -5.57 12.96
N GLY A 474 -8.48 -6.17 14.02
CA GLY A 474 -8.20 -5.43 15.24
C GLY A 474 -7.45 -6.24 16.28
N TYR A 475 -6.76 -5.53 17.17
CA TYR A 475 -6.15 -6.11 18.36
C TYR A 475 -6.27 -5.13 19.54
N ALA A 476 -6.31 -5.69 20.75
CA ALA A 476 -6.30 -4.94 22.00
C ALA A 476 -5.42 -5.65 23.02
N HIS A 477 -4.64 -4.84 23.73
CA HIS A 477 -3.57 -5.27 24.62
C HIS A 477 -3.70 -4.47 25.92
N LEU A 478 -4.11 -5.16 26.99
CA LEU A 478 -4.40 -4.60 28.30
C LEU A 478 -3.44 -5.19 29.32
N ALA A 479 -2.77 -4.35 30.10
CA ALA A 479 -2.06 -4.79 31.30
C ALA A 479 -2.52 -4.01 32.53
N TYR A 480 -2.59 -4.68 33.67
CA TYR A 480 -2.87 -4.05 34.96
C TYR A 480 -1.77 -4.43 35.96
N GLN A 481 -0.99 -3.42 36.35
CA GLN A 481 0.08 -3.54 37.33
C GLN A 481 -0.30 -2.85 38.64
N ARG A 482 -0.40 -3.64 39.71
CA ARG A 482 -0.50 -3.16 41.09
C ARG A 482 0.28 -4.10 41.98
N ASP A 483 1.49 -3.66 42.35
CA ASP A 483 2.47 -4.37 43.16
C ASP A 483 1.82 -5.20 44.31
N PRO A 484 2.09 -6.52 44.41
CA PRO A 484 3.04 -7.33 43.63
C PRO A 484 2.48 -7.94 42.32
N TRP A 485 1.27 -7.55 41.89
CA TRP A 485 0.53 -8.20 40.81
C TRP A 485 0.74 -7.53 39.45
N LEU A 486 0.97 -8.35 38.42
CA LEU A 486 0.83 -7.98 37.01
C LEU A 486 -0.16 -8.95 36.34
N LEU A 487 -1.22 -8.38 35.77
CA LEU A 487 -2.19 -9.07 34.91
C LEU A 487 -2.02 -8.59 33.48
N PHE A 488 -2.07 -9.50 32.51
CA PHE A 488 -1.94 -9.21 31.09
C PHE A 488 -3.04 -9.93 30.30
N VAL A 489 -3.66 -9.21 29.36
CA VAL A 489 -4.65 -9.74 28.41
C VAL A 489 -4.34 -9.20 27.03
N GLU A 490 -4.20 -10.11 26.07
CA GLU A 490 -4.14 -9.78 24.64
C GLU A 490 -5.30 -10.46 23.92
N THR A 491 -5.95 -9.73 23.03
CA THR A 491 -6.98 -10.25 22.13
C THR A 491 -6.81 -9.64 20.75
N PHE A 492 -7.03 -10.45 19.72
CA PHE A 492 -7.03 -10.01 18.33
C PHE A 492 -8.17 -10.69 17.56
N SER A 493 -8.51 -10.11 16.41
CA SER A 493 -9.65 -10.49 15.59
C SER A 493 -9.42 -10.01 14.16
N ILE A 494 -9.13 -10.90 13.22
CA ILE A 494 -8.90 -10.55 11.80
C ILE A 494 -9.88 -11.38 10.94
N ASP A 495 -10.69 -10.70 10.12
CA ASP A 495 -11.52 -11.34 9.09
C ASP A 495 -10.64 -11.88 7.95
N ASP A 496 -11.03 -13.01 7.39
CA ASP A 496 -10.30 -13.69 6.31
C ASP A 496 -10.27 -12.95 4.97
N GLU A 497 -11.18 -11.97 4.79
CA GLU A 497 -11.19 -11.04 3.65
C GLU A 497 -10.38 -9.75 3.90
N TYR A 498 -9.81 -9.58 5.10
CA TYR A 498 -8.99 -8.42 5.42
C TYR A 498 -7.70 -8.45 4.61
N THR A 499 -7.43 -7.35 3.91
CA THR A 499 -6.24 -7.21 3.10
C THR A 499 -5.83 -5.75 2.97
N THR A 500 -4.52 -5.56 3.08
CA THR A 500 -3.79 -4.30 3.01
C THR A 500 -3.08 -4.18 1.66
N SER A 501 -3.69 -4.61 0.55
CA SER A 501 -3.03 -4.60 -0.76
C SER A 501 -3.93 -4.22 -1.94
N HIS A 502 -3.31 -3.79 -3.04
CA HIS A 502 -3.99 -3.43 -4.28
C HIS A 502 -3.20 -3.81 -5.53
N LEU A 503 -3.88 -4.19 -6.62
CA LEU A 503 -3.23 -4.52 -7.89
C LEU A 503 -2.77 -3.26 -8.63
N VAL A 504 -1.53 -3.29 -9.12
CA VAL A 504 -0.88 -2.20 -9.82
C VAL A 504 -1.03 -2.36 -11.34
N THR A 505 -1.59 -1.35 -12.00
CA THR A 505 -1.73 -1.32 -13.46
C THR A 505 -0.40 -0.99 -14.14
N ASP A 506 -0.17 -1.54 -15.34
CA ASP A 506 0.84 -0.99 -16.25
C ASP A 506 0.31 0.26 -16.99
N PRO A 507 1.19 1.06 -17.64
CA PRO A 507 0.79 2.26 -18.38
C PRO A 507 -0.23 1.99 -19.52
N GLY A 508 -0.20 0.78 -20.10
CA GLY A 508 -1.16 0.31 -21.11
C GLY A 508 -2.53 -0.10 -20.55
N GLY A 509 -2.65 -0.20 -19.23
CA GLY A 509 -3.89 -0.57 -18.53
C GLY A 509 -4.01 -2.06 -18.21
N LEU A 510 -2.94 -2.84 -18.37
CA LEU A 510 -2.97 -4.27 -18.06
C LEU A 510 -2.70 -4.51 -16.58
N LEU A 511 -3.57 -5.31 -15.96
CA LEU A 511 -3.37 -5.92 -14.66
C LEU A 511 -3.16 -7.42 -14.87
N TYR A 512 -2.20 -8.00 -14.14
CA TYR A 512 -1.96 -9.43 -14.11
C TYR A 512 -2.47 -9.95 -12.78
N TYR A 513 -3.51 -10.77 -12.80
CA TYR A 513 -4.25 -11.17 -11.61
C TYR A 513 -3.60 -12.37 -10.90
N GLY A 514 -2.82 -13.18 -11.63
CA GLY A 514 -2.12 -14.36 -11.11
C GLY A 514 -0.68 -14.10 -10.64
N ALA A 515 -0.11 -12.95 -11.00
CA ALA A 515 1.29 -12.61 -10.74
C ALA A 515 1.42 -11.69 -9.51
N ALA A 516 1.43 -12.27 -8.30
CA ALA A 516 1.61 -11.51 -7.05
C ALA A 516 2.88 -10.63 -7.10
N ILE A 517 3.99 -11.22 -7.57
CA ILE A 517 5.22 -10.51 -7.92
C ILE A 517 5.21 -10.24 -9.43
N PRO A 518 5.45 -8.99 -9.91
CA PRO A 518 5.65 -7.75 -9.15
C PRO A 518 4.41 -6.83 -9.20
N ARG A 519 3.18 -7.38 -9.26
CA ARG A 519 1.95 -6.64 -9.63
C ARG A 519 1.01 -6.31 -8.48
N LEU A 520 1.32 -6.75 -7.28
CA LEU A 520 0.63 -6.33 -6.06
C LEU A 520 1.41 -5.21 -5.37
N TYR A 521 0.69 -4.26 -4.75
CA TYR A 521 1.26 -3.28 -3.83
C TYR A 521 0.56 -3.38 -2.49
N GLU A 522 1.35 -3.77 -1.49
CA GLU A 522 0.98 -3.90 -0.10
C GLU A 522 1.11 -2.54 0.58
N PHE A 523 0.37 -2.34 1.65
CA PHE A 523 0.41 -1.12 2.47
C PHE A 523 1.30 -1.36 3.70
N VAL A 524 1.37 -2.62 4.13
CA VAL A 524 2.23 -3.14 5.19
C VAL A 524 3.23 -4.06 4.49
N ASP A 525 4.49 -3.63 4.43
CA ASP A 525 5.61 -4.50 4.05
C ASP A 525 6.00 -5.39 5.25
N ASP A 526 6.46 -6.58 4.89
CA ASP A 526 7.30 -7.45 5.69
C ASP A 526 8.74 -6.86 5.68
N ASP A 527 9.42 -6.86 6.84
CA ASP A 527 10.78 -6.32 7.12
C ASP A 527 11.13 -6.70 8.57
N ASP A 528 10.97 -7.99 8.88
CA ASP A 528 10.97 -8.52 10.24
C ASP A 528 12.39 -8.77 10.81
N ASP A 529 13.42 -8.73 9.97
CA ASP A 529 14.82 -8.55 10.38
C ASP A 529 15.25 -7.08 10.58
N PHE A 530 14.38 -6.12 10.23
CA PHE A 530 14.58 -4.68 10.32
C PHE A 530 15.79 -4.16 9.50
N ASN A 531 16.17 -4.83 8.42
CA ASN A 531 17.25 -4.39 7.53
C ASN A 531 16.84 -3.22 6.61
N GLY A 532 15.53 -2.95 6.47
CA GLY A 532 14.95 -1.90 5.63
C GLY A 532 14.81 -2.30 4.16
N VAL A 533 14.78 -3.60 3.86
CA VAL A 533 14.65 -4.19 2.51
C VAL A 533 13.59 -5.29 2.57
N PRO A 534 12.32 -4.97 2.27
CA PRO A 534 11.26 -5.97 2.25
C PRO A 534 11.60 -7.18 1.38
N GLU A 535 11.24 -8.35 1.88
CA GLU A 535 11.62 -9.64 1.30
C GLU A 535 10.93 -9.85 -0.06
N TRP A 536 9.79 -9.18 -0.25
CA TRP A 536 8.97 -9.29 -1.44
C TRP A 536 9.57 -8.52 -2.63
N GLN A 537 9.75 -9.20 -3.77
CA GLN A 537 10.29 -8.59 -4.98
C GLN A 537 9.31 -7.61 -5.64
N ARG A 538 9.69 -6.34 -5.83
CA ARG A 538 8.85 -5.27 -6.43
C ARG A 538 9.58 -4.48 -7.51
N PRO A 539 8.87 -3.80 -8.44
CA PRO A 539 9.48 -2.82 -9.32
C PRO A 539 9.87 -1.58 -8.50
N PHE A 540 10.92 -0.87 -8.90
CA PHE A 540 11.37 0.39 -8.28
C PHE A 540 11.80 0.29 -6.80
N GLN A 541 11.95 -0.92 -6.27
CA GLN A 541 12.36 -1.21 -4.89
C GLN A 541 13.45 -2.29 -4.91
N PRO A 542 14.50 -2.19 -4.07
CA PRO A 542 15.42 -3.29 -3.86
C PRO A 542 14.70 -4.46 -3.19
N SER A 543 14.96 -5.68 -3.66
CA SER A 543 14.49 -6.92 -3.05
C SER A 543 15.62 -7.58 -2.27
N SER A 544 15.30 -8.37 -1.26
CA SER A 544 16.23 -9.34 -0.66
C SER A 544 16.78 -10.38 -1.65
N GLY A 545 16.24 -10.47 -2.88
CA GLY A 545 16.73 -11.37 -3.92
C GLY A 545 16.24 -12.81 -3.79
N GLY A 546 15.23 -13.05 -2.95
CA GLY A 546 14.77 -14.38 -2.56
C GLY A 546 15.41 -14.90 -1.27
N HIS A 547 16.33 -14.13 -0.67
CA HIS A 547 16.76 -14.35 0.69
C HIS A 547 15.61 -14.05 1.66
N ALA A 548 15.23 -15.03 2.49
CA ALA A 548 14.14 -14.91 3.44
C ALA A 548 14.70 -15.10 4.85
N TRP A 549 14.66 -14.05 5.68
CA TRP A 549 15.19 -14.13 7.04
C TRP A 549 14.36 -13.30 8.02
N PRO A 550 13.74 -13.92 9.04
CA PRO A 550 13.47 -15.36 9.13
C PRO A 550 12.59 -15.86 7.97
N GLY A 551 12.84 -17.09 7.53
CA GLY A 551 12.08 -17.72 6.46
C GLY A 551 12.23 -19.23 6.50
N PHE A 552 11.52 -19.93 5.61
CA PHE A 552 11.73 -21.37 5.41
C PHE A 552 13.01 -21.58 4.58
N ASP A 553 14.09 -21.83 5.32
CA ASP A 553 15.44 -22.19 4.86
C ASP A 553 15.85 -23.42 5.70
N GLU A 554 15.55 -24.61 5.17
CA GLU A 554 15.86 -25.90 5.81
C GLU A 554 17.31 -26.32 5.50
N ASN A 555 17.86 -25.86 4.37
CA ASN A 555 19.19 -26.21 3.91
C ASN A 555 20.32 -25.33 4.51
N GLY A 556 20.01 -24.12 4.97
CA GLY A 556 20.91 -23.16 5.61
C GLY A 556 21.72 -22.27 4.66
N ASP A 557 21.29 -22.11 3.39
CA ASP A 557 21.97 -21.28 2.39
C ASP A 557 21.46 -19.82 2.34
N PHE A 558 20.53 -19.45 3.22
CA PHE A 558 19.84 -18.16 3.29
C PHE A 558 18.96 -17.83 2.09
N ILE A 559 18.66 -18.78 1.19
CA ILE A 559 17.67 -18.64 0.13
C ILE A 559 16.38 -19.34 0.59
N ASN A 560 15.22 -18.80 0.23
CA ASN A 560 13.96 -19.49 0.52
C ASN A 560 13.90 -20.84 -0.24
N ASP A 561 13.61 -21.93 0.47
CA ASP A 561 13.60 -23.29 -0.08
C ASP A 561 12.32 -23.63 -0.89
N HIS A 562 11.27 -22.82 -0.81
CA HIS A 562 9.98 -23.11 -1.46
C HIS A 562 10.12 -23.08 -3.00
N ASN A 563 9.72 -24.17 -3.64
CA ASN A 563 9.71 -24.39 -5.09
C ASN A 563 11.12 -24.33 -5.71
N GLN A 564 12.15 -24.67 -4.91
CA GLN A 564 13.51 -24.92 -5.38
C GLN A 564 13.62 -26.34 -5.96
N ASN A 565 13.60 -26.41 -7.28
CA ASN A 565 13.68 -27.65 -8.05
C ASN A 565 15.06 -28.34 -7.96
N GLY A 566 15.32 -28.97 -6.82
CA GLY A 566 16.57 -29.67 -6.51
C GLY A 566 16.68 -30.23 -5.09
N ASN A 567 15.77 -29.85 -4.18
CA ASN A 567 15.74 -30.28 -2.77
C ASN A 567 15.23 -31.72 -2.52
N PHE A 568 14.82 -32.45 -3.57
CA PHE A 568 14.20 -33.79 -3.54
C PHE A 568 12.83 -33.89 -2.84
N ILE A 569 12.24 -32.77 -2.41
CA ILE A 569 10.89 -32.72 -1.85
C ILE A 569 9.91 -32.48 -3.01
N PRO A 570 8.76 -33.19 -3.09
CA PRO A 570 7.73 -32.84 -4.06
C PRO A 570 7.07 -31.50 -3.70
N ASP A 571 6.89 -30.59 -4.67
CA ASP A 571 6.36 -29.22 -4.49
C ASP A 571 5.00 -29.12 -3.75
N TYR A 572 4.27 -30.24 -3.60
CA TYR A 572 2.99 -30.34 -2.89
C TYR A 572 3.11 -30.83 -1.43
N GLU A 573 4.29 -31.30 -1.01
CA GLU A 573 4.63 -31.65 0.37
C GLU A 573 5.43 -30.53 1.08
N GLU A 574 5.94 -29.57 0.32
CA GLU A 574 6.55 -28.35 0.85
C GLU A 574 5.57 -27.54 1.72
N PRO A 575 6.02 -26.88 2.80
CA PRO A 575 5.17 -25.98 3.57
C PRO A 575 4.69 -24.81 2.69
N PHE A 576 3.39 -24.57 2.66
CA PHE A 576 2.77 -23.44 1.93
C PHE A 576 3.11 -22.05 2.50
N LEU A 577 4.00 -22.00 3.50
CA LEU A 577 4.43 -20.82 4.24
C LEU A 577 5.52 -20.09 3.43
N ARG A 578 5.06 -19.14 2.60
CA ARG A 578 5.91 -18.19 1.85
C ARG A 578 6.37 -17.05 2.76
N PHE A 579 7.01 -16.04 2.16
CA PHE A 579 7.00 -14.65 2.67
C PHE A 579 5.59 -14.32 3.22
N GLY A 580 5.49 -13.87 4.47
CA GLY A 580 4.23 -13.75 5.20
C GLY A 580 3.85 -14.92 6.12
N SER A 581 4.80 -15.75 6.59
CA SER A 581 4.60 -16.59 7.77
C SER A 581 5.64 -16.31 8.83
N ASP A 582 5.19 -15.86 10.00
CA ASP A 582 5.96 -16.00 11.22
C ASP A 582 6.39 -17.47 11.41
N ARG A 583 7.64 -17.65 11.82
CA ARG A 583 8.19 -18.91 12.34
C ARG A 583 7.36 -19.42 13.53
N PRO A 584 7.15 -20.74 13.68
CA PRO A 584 6.48 -21.28 14.85
C PRO A 584 7.24 -20.92 16.15
N GLU A 585 6.61 -20.05 16.95
CA GLU A 585 6.88 -19.67 18.34
C GLU A 585 8.33 -19.76 18.85
N LEU A 586 9.09 -18.67 18.70
CA LEU A 586 10.29 -18.40 19.52
C LEU A 586 10.14 -17.10 20.32
N PHE A 587 9.58 -17.22 21.52
CA PHE A 587 9.47 -16.12 22.48
C PHE A 587 10.84 -15.74 23.07
N SER A 588 11.34 -14.54 22.77
CA SER A 588 12.51 -13.97 23.46
C SER A 588 12.08 -12.96 24.54
N LEU A 589 12.38 -13.29 25.80
CA LEU A 589 12.17 -12.38 26.94
C LEU A 589 13.32 -11.37 27.03
N ARG A 590 13.01 -10.09 26.81
CA ARG A 590 13.97 -8.99 27.00
C ARG A 590 13.72 -8.27 28.32
N TRP A 591 14.74 -8.18 29.17
CA TRP A 591 14.74 -7.26 30.32
C TRP A 591 15.52 -5.98 29.99
N SER A 592 14.95 -4.84 30.37
CA SER A 592 15.65 -3.56 30.41
C SER A 592 15.27 -2.80 31.68
N ALA A 593 16.29 -2.44 32.47
CA ALA A 593 16.12 -1.54 33.61
C ALA A 593 16.56 -0.12 33.21
N PRO A 594 15.82 0.94 33.61
CA PRO A 594 16.20 2.31 33.30
C PRO A 594 17.41 2.75 34.14
N GLY A 595 18.49 3.22 33.48
CA GLY A 595 19.54 4.04 34.12
C GLY A 595 20.99 3.52 34.07
N ALA A 596 21.28 2.36 33.48
CA ALA A 596 22.66 1.84 33.36
C ALA A 596 23.24 2.01 31.94
N PRO A 597 24.56 2.30 31.79
CA PRO A 597 25.19 2.43 30.48
C PRO A 597 25.27 1.09 29.72
N LEU A 598 25.07 1.15 28.41
CA LEU A 598 25.04 -0.01 27.51
C LEU A 598 26.32 -0.84 27.57
N ARG A 599 26.24 -2.03 28.18
CA ARG A 599 27.11 -3.17 27.87
C ARG A 599 26.24 -4.31 27.35
N ARG A 600 26.54 -4.77 26.14
CA ARG A 600 25.83 -5.90 25.51
C ARG A 600 26.37 -7.20 26.11
N HIS A 601 25.48 -7.97 26.73
CA HIS A 601 25.66 -9.39 26.97
C HIS A 601 24.40 -10.09 26.50
N ALA A 602 24.54 -11.03 25.57
CA ALA A 602 23.51 -11.97 25.18
C ALA A 602 23.94 -13.37 25.68
N ALA A 603 22.97 -14.21 26.00
CA ALA A 603 23.19 -15.61 26.30
C ALA A 603 22.19 -16.41 25.45
N LEU A 604 22.68 -17.44 24.77
CA LEU A 604 21.89 -18.32 23.92
C LEU A 604 21.68 -19.65 24.67
N LEU A 605 20.47 -20.19 24.62
CA LEU A 605 20.16 -21.53 25.13
C LEU A 605 19.92 -22.44 23.91
N VAL A 606 20.70 -23.50 23.80
CA VAL A 606 20.54 -24.56 22.78
C VAL A 606 20.64 -25.89 23.52
N ASP A 607 19.70 -26.81 23.25
CA ASP A 607 19.66 -28.18 23.79
C ASP A 607 19.87 -28.34 25.32
N GLY A 608 19.45 -27.32 26.09
CA GLY A 608 19.43 -27.37 27.55
C GLY A 608 20.74 -27.02 28.26
N GLU A 609 21.79 -26.64 27.54
CA GLU A 609 23.05 -26.13 28.14
C GLU A 609 23.23 -24.61 27.92
N TRP A 610 23.89 -23.96 28.90
CA TRP A 610 24.16 -22.52 28.89
C TRP A 610 25.55 -22.24 28.29
N LEU A 611 25.59 -21.70 27.08
CA LEU A 611 26.83 -21.21 26.47
C LEU A 611 27.00 -19.70 26.72
N LEU A 612 28.16 -19.33 27.27
CA LEU A 612 28.47 -17.99 27.75
C LEU A 612 29.60 -17.39 26.91
N GLU A 613 29.22 -16.67 25.84
CA GLU A 613 30.19 -16.13 24.88
C GLU A 613 30.94 -14.92 25.45
N ARG A 614 32.28 -15.03 25.52
CA ARG A 614 33.17 -13.90 25.81
C ARG A 614 33.56 -13.23 24.50
N GLY A 615 32.93 -12.10 24.18
CA GLY A 615 33.34 -11.27 23.06
C GLY A 615 34.80 -10.81 23.19
N MET A 616 35.56 -10.89 22.09
CA MET A 616 36.80 -10.15 21.91
C MET A 616 36.55 -8.89 21.08
N VAL A 617 37.42 -7.90 21.29
CA VAL A 617 37.34 -6.55 20.73
C VAL A 617 38.24 -6.47 19.50
N GLU A 618 37.69 -6.02 18.38
CA GLU A 618 38.22 -4.92 17.55
C GLU A 618 37.09 -4.31 16.69
#